data_AF-A0A8T4DKK7-F1
#
_entry.id   AF-A0A8T4DKK7-F1
#
_cell.length_a   1.000
_cell.length_b   1.000
_cell.length_c   1.000
_cell.angle_alpha   90.00
_cell.angle_beta   90.00
_cell.angle_gamma   90.00
#
_symmetry.space_group_name_H-M   'P 1'
#
loop_
_entity.id
_entity.type
_entity.pdbx_description
1 polymer ?
#
loop_
_entity_poly.entity_id
_entity_poly.type
_entity_poly.pdbx_seq_one_letter_code
_entity_poly.pdbx_strand_id
1 'polypeptide(L)'
;MEVLENGIIVWGIEMRRRWLKCLLDIIHDYEGEFYQGCPRLFLYSFIKRENLTSGWLHGTLSELEGTNVIRCPCKDHYKVIAYEKLDMEKVLNRL
;
A
#
# COMPACT_ATOMS: atom_id res chain seq x y z
N MET A 1 -31.24 -8.72 -7.39
CA MET A 1 -30.47 -7.57 -6.86
C MET A 1 -29.01 -7.92 -6.53
N GLU A 2 -28.64 -9.21 -6.48
CA GLU A 2 -27.27 -9.68 -6.16
C GLU A 2 -26.18 -9.31 -7.19
N VAL A 3 -26.53 -9.09 -8.46
CA VAL A 3 -25.53 -8.81 -9.51
C VAL A 3 -24.83 -7.46 -9.31
N LEU A 4 -25.54 -6.46 -8.76
CA LEU A 4 -24.98 -5.13 -8.48
C LEU A 4 -24.09 -5.15 -7.23
N GLU A 5 -24.46 -5.90 -6.20
CA GLU A 5 -23.65 -6.05 -4.97
C GLU A 5 -22.35 -6.80 -5.25
N ASN A 6 -22.40 -7.88 -6.03
CA ASN A 6 -21.20 -8.58 -6.48
C ASN A 6 -20.30 -7.69 -7.36
N GLY A 7 -20.88 -6.86 -8.23
CA GLY A 7 -20.13 -5.92 -9.05
C GLY A 7 -19.41 -4.83 -8.23
N ILE A 8 -20.07 -4.29 -7.20
CA ILE A 8 -19.49 -3.27 -6.31
C ILE A 8 -18.37 -3.85 -5.45
N ILE A 9 -18.55 -5.06 -4.92
CA ILE A 9 -17.54 -5.75 -4.10
C ILE A 9 -16.28 -6.03 -4.94
N VAL A 10 -16.44 -6.59 -6.13
CA VAL A 10 -15.31 -6.88 -7.03
C VAL A 10 -14.59 -5.59 -7.43
N TRP A 11 -15.33 -4.52 -7.72
CA TRP A 11 -14.72 -3.23 -8.06
C TRP A 11 -13.93 -2.62 -6.89
N GLY A 12 -14.46 -2.72 -5.66
CA GLY A 12 -13.77 -2.28 -4.45
C GLY A 12 -12.47 -3.05 -4.19
N ILE A 13 -12.48 -4.37 -4.38
CA ILE A 13 -11.28 -5.21 -4.24
C ILE A 13 -10.23 -4.86 -5.30
N GLU A 14 -10.64 -4.68 -6.55
CA GLU A 14 -9.73 -4.34 -7.64
C GLU A 14 -9.11 -2.95 -7.46
N MET A 15 -9.88 -1.97 -6.98
CA MET A 15 -9.36 -0.65 -6.63
C MET A 15 -8.37 -0.70 -5.48
N ARG A 16 -8.65 -1.49 -4.45
CA ARG A 16 -7.71 -1.68 -3.34
C ARG A 16 -6.41 -2.33 -3.80
N ARG A 17 -6.49 -3.34 -4.67
CA ARG A 17 -5.32 -4.00 -5.29
C ARG A 17 -4.46 -2.98 -6.04
N ARG A 18 -5.10 -2.13 -6.85
CA ARG A 18 -4.41 -1.08 -7.60
C ARG A 18 -3.73 -0.06 -6.69
N TRP A 19 -4.42 0.44 -5.66
CA TRP A 19 -3.84 1.40 -4.72
C TRP A 19 -2.66 0.82 -3.95
N LEU A 20 -2.75 -0.43 -3.50
CA LEU A 20 -1.65 -1.11 -2.83
C LEU A 20 -0.44 -1.24 -3.75
N LYS A 21 -0.64 -1.66 -4.99
CA LYS A 21 0.44 -1.76 -5.97
C LYS A 21 1.09 -0.39 -6.18
N CYS A 22 0.31 0.65 -6.46
CA CYS A 22 0.84 2.00 -6.64
C CYS A 22 1.58 2.52 -5.40
N LEU A 23 1.09 2.23 -4.19
CA LEU A 23 1.77 2.60 -2.95
C LEU A 23 3.15 1.95 -2.85
N LEU A 24 3.24 0.65 -3.16
CA LEU A 24 4.50 -0.09 -3.13
C LEU A 24 5.46 0.36 -4.22
N ASP A 25 4.96 0.63 -5.43
CA ASP A 25 5.75 1.19 -6.53
C ASP A 25 6.40 2.51 -6.09
N ILE A 26 5.62 3.41 -5.48
CA ILE A 26 6.13 4.68 -4.94
C ILE A 26 7.20 4.45 -3.86
N ILE A 27 6.95 3.55 -2.90
CA ILE A 27 7.94 3.26 -1.86
C ILE A 27 9.23 2.70 -2.48
N HIS A 28 9.12 1.84 -3.48
CA HIS A 28 10.26 1.22 -4.17
C HIS A 28 11.05 2.22 -5.02
N ASP A 29 10.37 3.14 -5.71
CA ASP A 29 11.02 4.16 -6.52
C ASP A 29 11.81 5.13 -5.61
N TYR A 30 11.23 5.54 -4.48
CA TYR A 30 11.86 6.51 -3.58
C TYR A 30 12.82 5.90 -2.55
N GLU A 31 12.76 4.61 -2.24
CA GLU A 31 13.69 4.01 -1.28
C GLU A 31 15.15 4.00 -1.77
N GLY A 32 15.38 4.09 -3.08
CA GLY A 32 16.70 4.23 -3.69
C GLY A 32 17.27 5.65 -3.61
N GLU A 33 16.40 6.66 -3.54
CA GLU A 33 16.80 8.08 -3.47
C GLU A 33 17.24 8.50 -2.06
N PHE A 34 16.76 7.80 -1.03
CA PHE A 34 17.03 8.11 0.37
C PHE A 34 17.66 6.91 1.09
N TYR A 35 18.83 7.12 1.71
CA TYR A 35 19.53 6.04 2.45
C TYR A 35 18.63 5.34 3.49
N GLN A 36 17.73 6.10 4.13
CA GLN A 36 16.81 5.62 5.16
C GLN A 36 15.54 4.95 4.60
N GLY A 37 15.30 4.99 3.28
CA GLY A 37 14.06 4.52 2.64
C GLY A 37 13.12 5.66 2.28
N CYS A 38 11.99 5.34 1.65
CA CYS A 38 11.00 6.31 1.22
C CYS A 38 10.38 7.03 2.44
N PRO A 39 10.49 8.36 2.57
CA PRO A 39 9.86 9.09 3.66
C PRO A 39 8.34 9.09 3.50
N ARG A 40 7.63 8.83 4.60
CA ARG A 40 6.15 8.80 4.67
C ARG A 40 5.49 10.03 4.07
N LEU A 41 6.12 11.19 4.23
CA LEU A 41 5.60 12.48 3.75
C LEU A 41 5.32 12.47 2.23
N PHE A 42 6.10 11.72 1.45
CA PHE A 42 5.90 11.61 0.00
C PHE A 42 4.61 10.85 -0.34
N LEU A 43 4.20 9.91 0.52
CA LEU A 43 2.99 9.09 0.33
C LEU A 43 1.70 9.89 0.50
N TYR A 44 1.74 11.04 1.18
CA TYR A 44 0.56 11.90 1.34
C TYR A 44 0.07 12.51 0.01
N SER A 45 0.98 12.73 -0.93
CA SER A 45 0.63 13.22 -2.27
C SER A 45 -0.23 12.20 -3.04
N PHE A 46 0.12 10.92 -2.92
CA PHE A 46 -0.62 9.79 -3.49
C PHE A 46 -2.01 9.66 -2.88
N ILE A 47 -2.13 9.56 -1.55
CA ILE A 47 -3.44 9.37 -0.93
C ILE A 47 -4.37 10.57 -1.19
N LYS A 48 -3.82 11.79 -1.27
CA LYS A 48 -4.60 12.97 -1.66
C LYS A 48 -5.12 12.86 -3.10
N ARG A 49 -4.28 12.41 -4.05
CA ARG A 49 -4.67 12.23 -5.45
C ARG A 49 -5.75 11.17 -5.63
N GLU A 50 -5.66 10.08 -4.87
CA GLU A 50 -6.60 8.95 -4.93
C GLU A 50 -7.83 9.13 -4.01
N ASN A 51 -7.99 10.28 -3.34
CA ASN A 51 -9.04 10.54 -2.36
C ASN A 51 -9.10 9.52 -1.20
N LEU A 52 -7.93 9.04 -0.77
CA LEU A 52 -7.76 8.13 0.37
C LEU A 52 -7.48 8.91 1.65
N THR A 53 -7.88 8.34 2.79
CA THR A 53 -7.70 8.99 4.10
C THR A 53 -6.31 8.74 4.66
N SER A 54 -5.85 9.62 5.57
CA SER A 54 -4.65 9.35 6.37
C SER A 54 -4.78 8.01 7.12
N GLY A 55 -5.98 7.71 7.64
CA GLY A 55 -6.26 6.45 8.33
C GLY A 55 -6.00 5.23 7.43
N TRP A 56 -6.38 5.29 6.16
CA TRP A 56 -6.06 4.25 5.18
C TRP A 56 -4.55 4.08 5.02
N LEU A 57 -3.77 5.16 4.94
CA LEU A 57 -2.31 5.09 4.84
C LEU A 57 -1.69 4.46 6.10
N HIS A 58 -2.10 4.91 7.28
CA HIS A 58 -1.61 4.37 8.56
C HIS A 58 -1.91 2.87 8.69
N GLY A 59 -3.15 2.46 8.44
CA GLY A 59 -3.55 1.06 8.49
C GLY A 59 -2.78 0.21 7.49
N THR A 60 -2.73 0.66 6.23
CA THR A 60 -2.06 -0.05 5.14
C THR A 60 -0.57 -0.24 5.43
N LEU A 61 0.16 0.81 5.86
CA LEU A 61 1.58 0.70 6.18
C LEU A 61 1.82 -0.24 7.36
N SER A 62 0.97 -0.18 8.40
CA SER A 62 1.06 -1.08 9.56
C SER A 62 0.86 -2.55 9.16
N GLU A 63 -0.08 -2.81 8.26
CA GLU A 63 -0.35 -4.17 7.80
C GLU A 63 0.73 -4.69 6.85
N LEU A 64 1.24 -3.85 5.95
CA LEU A 64 2.35 -4.20 5.07
C LEU A 64 3.63 -4.50 5.87
N GLU A 65 3.89 -3.74 6.94
CA GLU A 65 5.00 -4.01 7.86
C GLU A 65 4.75 -5.30 8.65
N GLY A 66 3.54 -5.51 9.19
CA GLY A 66 3.17 -6.74 9.90
C GLY A 66 3.19 -8.00 9.03
N THR A 67 3.04 -7.86 7.71
CA THR A 67 3.15 -8.94 6.72
C THR A 67 4.53 -9.05 6.08
N ASN A 68 5.50 -8.24 6.55
CA ASN A 68 6.89 -8.24 6.09
C ASN A 68 7.05 -7.93 4.60
N VAL A 69 6.09 -7.19 4.03
CA VAL A 69 6.13 -6.66 2.66
C VAL A 69 7.05 -5.46 2.59
N ILE A 70 6.94 -4.58 3.59
CA ILE A 70 7.82 -3.43 3.81
C ILE A 70 8.47 -3.52 5.20
N ARG A 71 9.52 -2.72 5.42
CA ARG A 71 10.10 -2.47 6.76
C ARG A 71 10.26 -0.97 7.00
N CYS A 72 10.25 -0.57 8.26
CA CYS A 72 10.51 0.80 8.70
C CYS A 72 11.89 0.91 9.39
N PRO A 73 13.02 0.99 8.64
CA PRO A 73 14.37 1.02 9.24
C PRO A 73 14.65 2.31 10.04
N CYS A 74 13.92 3.39 9.75
CA CYS A 74 13.97 4.64 10.48
C CYS A 74 12.54 5.17 10.63
N LYS A 75 12.26 5.96 11.67
CA LYS A 75 10.92 6.48 11.94
C LYS A 75 10.35 7.15 10.68
N ASP A 76 9.16 6.70 10.29
CA ASP A 76 8.43 7.21 9.12
C ASP A 76 9.17 7.08 7.78
N HIS A 77 10.10 6.12 7.64
CA HIS A 77 10.78 5.80 6.39
C HIS A 77 10.63 4.32 6.05
N TYR A 78 10.18 4.00 4.84
CA TYR A 78 9.79 2.65 4.46
C TYR A 78 10.66 2.10 3.34
N LYS A 79 10.91 0.79 3.38
CA LYS A 79 11.61 0.04 2.33
C LYS A 79 10.84 -1.21 1.93
N VAL A 80 10.81 -1.57 0.66
CA VAL A 80 10.18 -2.79 0.17
C VAL A 80 11.14 -3.98 0.35
N ILE A 81 10.64 -5.10 0.87
CA ILE A 81 11.45 -6.31 1.14
C ILE A 81 11.06 -7.45 0.20
N ALA A 82 9.79 -7.52 -0.21
CA ALA A 82 9.23 -8.69 -0.90
C ALA A 82 8.57 -8.35 -2.24
N TYR A 83 9.12 -7.40 -3.01
CA TYR A 83 8.49 -6.92 -4.25
C TYR A 83 8.18 -8.04 -5.27
N GLU A 84 9.11 -8.97 -5.48
CA GLU A 84 8.96 -10.08 -6.45
C GLU A 84 8.16 -11.28 -5.92
N LYS A 85 7.89 -11.34 -4.61
CA LYS A 85 7.18 -12.45 -3.95
C LYS A 85 5.80 -12.05 -3.45
N LEU A 86 5.31 -10.88 -3.84
CA LEU A 86 4.04 -10.37 -3.34
C LEU A 86 2.86 -11.12 -3.95
N ASP A 87 2.32 -12.05 -3.17
CA ASP A 87 0.99 -12.59 -3.39
C ASP A 87 -0.03 -11.54 -2.92
N MET A 88 -0.42 -10.66 -3.83
CA MET A 88 -1.39 -9.57 -3.56
C MET A 88 -2.71 -10.11 -3.01
N GLU A 89 -3.09 -11.36 -3.28
CA GLU A 89 -4.32 -11.95 -2.72
C GLU A 89 -4.20 -12.20 -1.22
N LYS A 90 -3.03 -12.60 -0.72
CA LYS A 90 -2.80 -12.78 0.72
C LYS A 90 -2.82 -11.45 1.47
N VAL A 91 -2.35 -10.37 0.85
CA VAL A 91 -2.34 -9.04 1.43
C VAL A 91 -3.77 -8.48 1.46
N LEU A 92 -4.52 -8.62 0.35
CA LEU A 92 -5.90 -8.17 0.26
C LEU A 92 -6.86 -8.93 1.17
N ASN A 93 -6.66 -10.22 1.41
CA ASN A 93 -7.51 -11.01 2.32
C ASN A 93 -7.29 -10.68 3.81
N ARG A 94 -6.27 -9.88 4.15
CA ARG A 94 -6.00 -9.40 5.52
C ARG A 94 -6.43 -7.96 5.75
N LEU A 95 -6.67 -7.23 4.65
CA LEU A 95 -7.02 -5.81 4.55
C LEU A 95 -8.53 -5.63 4.42
#